data_AF-A0A841Z6B9-F1
#
_entry.id   AF-A0A841Z6B9-F1
#
_cell.length_a   1.000
_cell.length_b   1.000
_cell.length_c   1.000
_cell.angle_alpha   90.00
_cell.angle_beta   90.00
_cell.angle_gamma   90.00
#
_symmetry.space_group_name_H-M   'P 1'
#
loop_
_entity.id
_entity.type
_entity.pdbx_description
1 polymer ?
#
loop_
_entity_poly.entity_id
_entity_poly.type
_entity_poly.pdbx_seq_one_letter_code
_entity_poly.pdbx_strand_id
1 'polypeptide(L)'
;MEKWITLDARMRELGFVVGIPSHVFTLDLSRQKMLVVEGEQRKGAIYFTFYLVCYAKERVSYIQVYGENMPVVDMFKKVRCYMVSLNKKRAKKERAEKARLELEQLTAVKT
;
A
#
# COMPACT_ATOMS: atom_id res chain seq x y z
N MET A 1 15.79 -20.50 -18.26
CA MET A 1 16.52 -20.00 -17.09
C MET A 1 15.50 -19.21 -16.26
N GLU A 2 14.98 -19.77 -15.18
CA GLU A 2 14.00 -19.10 -14.32
C GLU A 2 14.64 -17.86 -13.68
N LYS A 3 14.09 -16.69 -13.97
CA LYS A 3 14.59 -15.42 -13.47
C LYS A 3 14.16 -15.29 -12.01
N TRP A 4 15.10 -15.43 -11.07
CA TRP A 4 14.83 -15.19 -9.65
C TRP A 4 14.38 -13.73 -9.47
N ILE A 5 13.08 -13.51 -9.23
CA ILE A 5 12.53 -12.18 -9.00
C ILE A 5 12.97 -11.71 -7.61
N THR A 6 13.78 -10.65 -7.56
CA THR A 6 14.27 -10.05 -6.31
C THR A 6 13.14 -9.43 -5.50
N LEU A 7 13.34 -9.24 -4.19
CA LEU A 7 12.37 -8.55 -3.33
C LEU A 7 12.00 -7.18 -3.90
N ASP A 8 12.99 -6.41 -4.34
CA ASP A 8 12.80 -5.10 -4.96
C ASP A 8 11.89 -5.16 -6.18
N ALA A 9 12.08 -6.15 -7.06
CA ALA A 9 11.22 -6.33 -8.23
C ALA A 9 9.78 -6.66 -7.82
N ARG A 10 9.59 -7.56 -6.85
CA ARG A 10 8.24 -7.89 -6.32
C ARG A 10 7.56 -6.70 -5.66
N MET A 11 8.30 -5.86 -4.94
CA MET A 11 7.75 -4.65 -4.31
C MET A 11 7.35 -3.62 -5.37
N ARG A 12 8.15 -3.45 -6.44
CA ARG A 12 7.78 -2.61 -7.59
C ARG A 12 6.52 -3.10 -8.31
N GLU A 13 6.35 -4.41 -8.47
CA GLU A 13 5.13 -5.00 -9.04
C GLU A 13 3.88 -4.68 -8.20
N LEU A 14 4.04 -4.51 -6.89
CA LEU A 14 2.98 -4.06 -5.98
C LEU A 14 2.80 -2.52 -5.98
N GLY A 15 3.56 -1.79 -6.79
CA GLY A 15 3.51 -0.34 -6.93
C GLY A 15 4.41 0.43 -5.98
N PHE A 16 5.19 -0.24 -5.13
CA PHE A 16 6.10 0.44 -4.20
C PHE A 16 7.31 1.03 -4.93
N VAL A 17 7.71 2.23 -4.51
CA VAL A 17 9.01 2.81 -4.79
C VAL A 17 10.05 2.13 -3.90
N VAL A 18 11.18 1.76 -4.49
CA VAL A 18 12.34 1.22 -3.75
C VAL A 18 13.23 2.40 -3.38
N GLY A 19 13.22 2.81 -2.11
CA GLY A 19 14.06 3.89 -1.61
C GLY A 19 15.48 3.41 -1.34
N ILE A 20 15.62 2.40 -0.49
CA ILE A 20 16.90 1.73 -0.20
C ILE A 20 16.73 0.26 -0.62
N PRO A 21 17.56 -0.27 -1.54
CA PRO A 21 17.46 -1.65 -2.01
C PRO A 21 17.35 -2.65 -0.86
N SER A 22 16.39 -3.57 -0.94
CA SER A 22 16.10 -4.60 0.06
C SER A 22 15.70 -4.11 1.46
N HIS A 23 15.62 -2.80 1.71
CA HIS A 23 15.40 -2.25 3.05
C HIS A 23 14.21 -1.31 3.13
N VAL A 24 14.06 -0.34 2.23
CA VAL A 24 13.02 0.69 2.37
C VAL A 24 12.16 0.73 1.12
N PHE A 25 10.86 0.52 1.32
CA PHE A 25 9.85 0.57 0.28
C PHE A 25 8.70 1.49 0.69
N THR A 26 8.28 2.39 -0.20
CA THR A 26 7.17 3.32 0.06
C THR A 26 6.11 3.26 -1.02
N LEU A 27 4.85 3.47 -0.66
CA LEU A 27 3.74 3.60 -1.61
C LEU A 27 2.80 4.70 -1.16
N ASP A 28 2.64 5.73 -1.98
CA ASP A 28 1.67 6.80 -1.75
C ASP A 28 0.25 6.31 -2.06
N LEU A 29 -0.63 6.40 -1.06
CA LEU A 29 -2.05 6.13 -1.21
C LEU A 29 -2.85 7.39 -1.54
N SER A 30 -2.39 8.53 -1.04
CA SER A 30 -2.89 9.88 -1.34
C SER A 30 -1.84 10.91 -0.92
N ARG A 31 -2.11 12.21 -1.15
CA ARG A 31 -1.26 13.32 -0.69
C ARG A 31 -0.96 13.32 0.83
N GLN A 32 -1.73 12.59 1.62
CA GLN A 32 -1.63 12.58 3.08
C GLN A 32 -1.38 11.19 3.66
N LYS A 33 -1.29 10.15 2.83
CA LYS A 33 -1.23 8.76 3.31
C LYS A 33 -0.19 7.99 2.53
N MET A 34 0.78 7.42 3.25
CA MET A 34 1.89 6.66 2.68
C MET A 34 2.03 5.33 3.42
N LEU A 35 2.12 4.24 2.67
CA LEU A 35 2.57 2.95 3.20
C LEU A 35 4.08 2.92 3.21
N VAL A 36 4.65 2.39 4.29
CA VAL A 36 6.09 2.25 4.46
C VAL A 36 6.40 0.83 4.92
N VAL A 37 7.38 0.21 4.28
CA VAL A 37 8.00 -1.04 4.70
C VAL A 37 9.48 -0.78 4.90
N GLU A 38 9.95 -0.95 6.13
CA GLU A 38 11.35 -0.70 6.50
C GLU A 38 11.98 -1.96 7.07
N GLY A 39 13.15 -2.31 6.56
CA GLY A 39 13.96 -3.44 6.94
C GLY A 39 15.10 -3.02 7.85
N GLU A 40 15.28 -3.75 8.95
CA GLU A 40 16.38 -3.60 9.88
C GLU A 40 17.19 -4.89 9.91
N GLN A 41 18.51 -4.77 9.78
CA GLN A 41 19.41 -5.90 9.88
C GLN A 41 19.68 -6.26 11.35
N ARG A 42 19.33 -7.48 11.76
CA ARG A 42 19.57 -8.02 13.10
C ARG A 42 20.21 -9.39 13.01
N LYS A 43 21.39 -9.55 13.60
CA LYS A 43 22.12 -10.84 13.70
C LYS A 43 22.22 -11.61 12.37
N GLY A 44 22.46 -10.90 11.27
CA GLY A 44 22.61 -11.50 9.93
C GLY A 44 21.31 -11.77 9.16
N ALA A 45 20.15 -11.45 9.73
CA ALA A 45 18.85 -11.49 9.04
C ALA A 45 18.23 -10.10 8.95
N ILE A 46 17.37 -9.87 7.95
CA ILE A 46 16.61 -8.61 7.82
C ILE A 46 15.18 -8.86 8.29
N TYR A 47 14.70 -7.99 9.18
CA TYR A 47 13.34 -7.99 9.68
C TYR A 47 12.64 -6.71 9.28
N PHE A 48 11.37 -6.81 8.92
CA PHE A 48 10.62 -5.71 8.34
C PHE A 48 9.48 -5.25 9.24
N THR A 49 9.28 -3.95 9.27
CA THR A 49 8.11 -3.31 9.87
C THR A 49 7.29 -2.68 8.75
N PHE A 50 5.99 -2.99 8.72
CA PHE A 50 5.04 -2.51 7.73
C PHE A 50 3.98 -1.64 8.41
N TYR A 51 3.85 -0.39 7.97
CA TYR A 51 2.96 0.58 8.58
C TYR A 51 2.41 1.60 7.57
N LEU A 52 1.34 2.27 7.97
CA LEU A 52 0.76 3.42 7.30
C LEU A 52 1.11 4.68 8.08
N VAL A 53 1.66 5.67 7.40
CA VAL A 53 1.83 7.03 7.92
C VAL A 53 0.74 7.92 7.35
N CYS A 54 0.09 8.68 8.23
CA CYS A 54 -0.86 9.71 7.83
C CYS A 54 -0.35 11.09 8.23
N TYR A 55 -0.50 12.04 7.32
CA TYR A 55 -0.05 13.42 7.48
C TYR A 55 -1.23 14.38 7.55
N ALA A 56 -1.14 15.37 8.42
CA ALA A 56 -2.03 16.52 8.46
C ALA A 56 -1.19 17.80 8.52
N LYS A 57 -1.44 18.75 7.62
CA LYS A 57 -0.68 20.02 7.53
C LYS A 57 0.84 19.78 7.52
N GLU A 58 1.29 18.87 6.66
CA GLU A 58 2.70 18.50 6.46
C GLU A 58 3.40 17.87 7.68
N ARG A 59 2.65 17.51 8.71
CA ARG A 59 3.18 16.82 9.90
C ARG A 59 2.57 15.44 10.02
N VAL A 60 3.33 14.50 10.57
CA VAL A 60 2.79 13.19 10.93
C VAL A 60 1.66 13.39 11.93
N SER A 61 0.47 12.93 11.57
CA SER A 61 -0.72 12.96 12.42
C SER A 61 -0.84 11.67 13.20
N TYR A 62 -0.68 10.52 12.54
CA TYR A 62 -0.67 9.22 13.20
C TYR A 62 0.08 8.18 12.36
N ILE A 63 0.50 7.12 13.03
CA ILE A 63 1.09 5.92 12.43
C ILE A 63 0.22 4.74 12.81
N GLN A 64 -0.17 3.94 11.82
CA GLN A 64 -0.86 2.68 12.03
C GLN A 64 0.07 1.54 11.61
N VAL A 65 0.53 0.76 12.60
CA VAL A 65 1.42 -0.37 12.35
C VAL A 65 0.61 -1.62 12.02
N TYR A 66 0.96 -2.27 10.91
CA TYR A 66 0.33 -3.52 10.48
C TYR A 66 1.13 -4.75 10.90
N GLY A 67 2.44 -4.61 11.08
CA GLY A 67 3.29 -5.64 11.67
C GLY A 67 4.70 -5.13 11.87
N GLU A 68 5.37 -5.67 12.88
CA GLU A 68 6.70 -5.27 13.30
C GLU A 68 7.62 -6.48 13.33
N ASN A 69 8.91 -6.25 13.05
CA ASN A 69 9.95 -7.26 13.18
C ASN A 69 9.63 -8.59 12.47
N MET A 70 9.03 -8.51 11.28
CA MET A 70 8.58 -9.69 10.54
C MET A 70 9.68 -10.20 9.59
N PRO A 71 9.86 -11.52 9.45
CA PRO A 71 10.64 -12.08 8.35
C PRO A 71 10.09 -11.64 6.99
N VAL A 72 10.94 -11.61 5.96
CA VAL A 72 10.59 -11.16 4.61
C VAL A 72 9.34 -11.86 4.04
N VAL A 73 9.19 -13.16 4.28
CA VAL A 73 8.06 -13.96 3.77
C VAL A 73 6.73 -13.49 4.37
N ASP A 74 6.71 -13.26 5.68
CA ASP A 74 5.52 -12.83 6.40
C ASP A 74 5.16 -11.39 6.07
N MET A 75 6.17 -10.51 6.01
CA MET A 75 5.98 -9.13 5.55
C MET A 75 5.36 -9.11 4.16
N PHE A 76 5.94 -9.84 3.20
CA PHE A 76 5.47 -9.81 1.82
C PHE A 76 4.04 -10.35 1.69
N LYS A 77 3.72 -11.43 2.43
CA LYS A 77 2.35 -11.96 2.51
C LYS A 77 1.39 -10.90 3.04
N LYS A 78 1.77 -10.17 4.09
CA LYS A 78 0.94 -9.15 4.72
C LYS A 78 0.71 -7.94 3.82
N VAL A 79 1.75 -7.46 3.15
CA VAL A 79 1.67 -6.41 2.13
C VAL A 79 0.73 -6.84 0.99
N ARG A 80 0.91 -8.04 0.43
CA ARG A 80 0.05 -8.54 -0.65
C ARG A 80 -1.42 -8.61 -0.23
N CYS A 81 -1.71 -9.14 0.95
CA CYS A 81 -3.08 -9.20 1.50
C CYS A 81 -3.68 -7.80 1.68
N TYR A 82 -2.88 -6.84 2.15
CA TYR A 82 -3.29 -5.45 2.26
C TYR A 82 -3.63 -4.86 0.90
N MET A 83 -2.76 -5.02 -0.10
CA MET A 83 -2.97 -4.50 -1.46
C MET A 83 -4.23 -5.07 -2.11
N VAL A 84 -4.49 -6.38 -1.97
CA VAL A 84 -5.73 -7.00 -2.45
C VAL A 84 -6.96 -6.36 -1.79
N SER A 85 -6.91 -6.15 -0.48
CA SER A 85 -8.00 -5.54 0.28
C SER A 85 -8.22 -4.08 -0.10
N LEU A 86 -7.14 -3.33 -0.33
CA LEU A 86 -7.17 -1.94 -0.76
C LEU A 86 -7.78 -1.80 -2.16
N ASN A 87 -7.35 -2.63 -3.11
CA ASN A 87 -7.87 -2.61 -4.48
C ASN A 87 -9.36 -2.97 -4.54
N LYS A 88 -9.79 -3.95 -3.74
CA LYS A 88 -11.23 -4.27 -3.59
C LYS A 88 -12.03 -3.08 -3.06
N LYS A 89 -11.51 -2.35 -2.06
CA LYS A 89 -12.16 -1.15 -1.51
C LYS A 89 -12.24 -0.02 -2.53
N ARG A 90 -11.17 0.21 -3.30
CA ARG A 90 -11.13 1.21 -4.38
C ARG A 90 -12.17 0.90 -5.47
N ALA A 91 -12.16 -0.32 -5.99
CA ALA A 91 -13.13 -0.76 -7.01
C ALA A 91 -14.59 -0.66 -6.54
N LYS A 92 -14.87 -0.97 -5.26
CA LYS A 92 -16.21 -0.79 -4.69
C LYS A 92 -16.62 0.68 -4.66
N LYS A 93 -15.71 1.58 -4.28
CA LYS A 93 -15.98 3.02 -4.23
C LYS A 93 -16.25 3.60 -5.63
N GLU A 94 -15.43 3.24 -6.62
CA GLU A 94 -15.60 3.65 -8.01
C GLU A 94 -16.96 3.22 -8.58
N ARG A 95 -17.39 1.98 -8.31
CA ARG A 95 -18.72 1.50 -8.73
C ARG A 95 -19.86 2.28 -8.09
N ALA A 96 -19.75 2.58 -6.79
CA ALA A 96 -20.76 3.36 -6.07
C ALA A 96 -20.85 4.80 -6.60
N GLU A 97 -19.71 5.41 -6.92
CA GLU A 97 -19.64 6.75 -7.47
C GLU A 97 -20.21 6.82 -8.89
N LYS A 98 -19.90 5.84 -9.75
CA LYS A 98 -20.49 5.74 -11.09
C LYS A 98 -22.01 5.58 -11.04
N ALA A 99 -22.51 4.69 -10.19
CA ALA A 99 -23.96 4.51 -10.02
C ALA A 99 -24.66 5.79 -9.51
N ARG A 100 -23.99 6.57 -8.65
CA ARG A 100 -24.51 7.87 -8.19
C ARG A 100 -24.63 8.88 -9.33
N LEU A 101 -23.60 8.98 -10.17
CA LEU A 101 -23.58 9.89 -11.32
C LEU A 101 -24.63 9.52 -12.37
N GLU A 102 -24.80 8.22 -12.66
CA GLU A 102 -25.84 7.73 -13.58
C GLU A 102 -27.25 8.07 -13.06
N LEU A 103 -27.50 7.91 -11.76
CA LEU A 103 -28.78 8.28 -11.14
C LEU A 103 -29.06 9.79 -11.25
N GLU A 104 -28.05 10.62 -10.97
CA GLU A 104 -28.14 12.07 -11.04
C GLU A 104 -28.48 12.55 -12.47
N GLN A 105 -27.85 11.95 -13.49
CA GLN A 105 -28.16 12.21 -14.89
C GLN A 105 -29.59 11.80 -15.27
N LEU A 106 -30.05 10.64 -14.82
CA LEU A 106 -31.43 10.18 -15.07
C LEU A 106 -32.49 11.07 -14.39
N THR A 107 -32.19 11.64 -13.22
CA THR A 107 -33.07 12.60 -12.55
C THR A 107 -33.09 13.97 -13.24
N ALA A 108 -31.94 14.41 -13.77
CA ALA A 108 -31.82 15.69 -14.48
C ALA A 108 -32.53 15.70 -15.84
N VAL A 109 -32.64 14.54 -16.52
CA VAL A 109 -33.34 14.41 -17.82
C VAL A 109 -34.87 14.31 -17.65
N LYS A 110 -35.36 13.96 -16.46
CA LYS A 110 -36.80 13.82 -16.16
C LYS A 110 -37.45 15.10 -15.62
N THR A 111 -36.68 16.17 -15.46
CA THR A 111 -37.15 17.51 -15.04
C THR A 111 -37.15 18.42 -16.25
#